data_AF-A0A4Y2CFF3-F1
#
_entry.id   AF-A0A4Y2CFF3-F1
#
_cell.length_a   1.000
_cell.length_b   1.000
_cell.length_c   1.000
_cell.angle_alpha   90.00
_cell.angle_beta   90.00
_cell.angle_gamma   90.00
#
_symmetry.space_group_name_H-M   'P 1'
#
loop_
_entity.id
_entity.type
_entity.pdbx_description
1 polymer ?
#
loop_
_entity_poly.entity_id
_entity_poly.type
_entity_poly.pdbx_seq_one_letter_code
_entity_poly.pdbx_strand_id
1 'polypeptide(L)'
;MAGRNKKRRDRGNDRRFTNAKYSKRMMGIATKISIGTLVSIAIILLAYMYNKYKLQHASNVLEETLTGLLREENSAKVSPGTKVAIGFGSCQDIIVQSNQVVFDRPPKYPEHHFSIANKEEFLGVFSYFYQHGAAAERFVSNSTFFGELVHLAEKAPSARYIIGGNAPVMAKRFVKEGVEQVLLGAQMSRSLETQFPKNIKISGPFVDEDDIHLLLEYPAGQRWGNFIPVRANRFIIHNDHQNPELSSLDTFVAQVENYNPNLLVIGGLQMMDNFPMQESKRRDRLQKVQNLMKKQPENVRIHFEMASFSDEDLFRDLVQNIVPYADSLGMNEQELPNLYHMMKYGNISLVAESRPRIAVILDEMRDIFRFLQQTSETEGRRRLTRLHVHTLAFQAFLTDKKSPWKNTKAAAAKSALTANRHTCGSDIINTEKAKLIMDESFTMSLRENAERKHFDVKNPISCWDEGTYEVCVAPVLVCTEVLQTGGGGDNISSAGLVLQI
;
A
#
# COMPACT_ATOMS: atom_id res chain seq x y z
N MET A 1 34.54 -62.53 -56.51
CA MET A 1 34.47 -63.64 -57.47
C MET A 1 33.48 -64.68 -56.98
N ALA A 2 32.88 -65.39 -57.94
CA ALA A 2 31.66 -66.19 -57.83
C ALA A 2 31.65 -67.33 -56.80
N GLY A 3 30.42 -67.74 -56.44
CA GLY A 3 30.09 -69.03 -55.81
C GLY A 3 28.64 -69.03 -55.33
N ARG A 4 27.62 -68.90 -56.21
CA ARG A 4 26.90 -69.96 -56.96
C ARG A 4 26.39 -71.16 -56.12
N ASN A 5 25.06 -71.15 -55.97
CA ASN A 5 24.11 -72.23 -56.35
C ASN A 5 23.83 -73.45 -55.45
N LYS A 6 22.54 -73.54 -55.06
CA LYS A 6 21.55 -74.66 -55.19
C LYS A 6 20.70 -74.70 -53.90
N LYS A 7 19.40 -75.00 -53.88
CA LYS A 7 18.53 -75.73 -54.82
C LYS A 7 17.05 -75.44 -54.50
N ARG A 8 16.33 -75.27 -55.60
CA ARG A 8 14.89 -75.27 -55.92
C ARG A 8 14.00 -76.35 -55.27
N ARG A 9 12.67 -76.04 -55.24
CA ARG A 9 11.43 -76.87 -55.31
C ARG A 9 10.63 -76.98 -54.01
N ASP A 10 9.29 -76.92 -53.98
CA ASP A 10 8.23 -76.67 -54.98
C ASP A 10 6.87 -76.55 -54.22
N ARG A 11 5.82 -76.18 -54.96
CA ARG A 11 4.36 -76.20 -54.68
C ARG A 11 3.81 -74.83 -54.24
N GLY A 12 2.96 -74.11 -54.98
CA GLY A 12 2.07 -74.46 -56.10
C GLY A 12 0.62 -74.14 -55.70
N ASN A 13 0.08 -73.04 -56.28
CA ASN A 13 -1.33 -72.59 -56.32
C ASN A 13 -2.00 -72.26 -54.95
N ASP A 14 -2.72 -71.16 -54.75
CA ASP A 14 -3.67 -70.50 -55.64
C ASP A 14 -3.80 -68.99 -55.35
N ARG A 15 -3.72 -68.18 -56.41
CA ARG A 15 -4.04 -66.76 -56.41
C ARG A 15 -5.52 -66.59 -56.74
N ARG A 16 -6.34 -66.18 -55.78
CA ARG A 16 -7.61 -65.43 -55.96
C ARG A 16 -8.22 -65.16 -54.59
N PHE A 17 -7.90 -64.04 -53.93
CA PHE A 17 -8.78 -63.39 -52.92
C PHE A 17 -8.18 -62.08 -52.39
N THR A 18 -7.83 -61.13 -53.28
CA THR A 18 -7.42 -59.79 -52.82
C THR A 18 -7.82 -58.73 -53.83
N ASN A 19 -9.12 -58.40 -53.93
CA ASN A 19 -9.54 -57.15 -54.57
C ASN A 19 -10.88 -56.56 -54.12
N ALA A 20 -11.53 -57.10 -53.08
CA ALA A 20 -12.82 -56.56 -52.59
C ALA A 20 -12.79 -56.04 -51.14
N LYS A 21 -11.65 -56.11 -50.43
CA LYS A 21 -11.55 -55.69 -49.01
C LYS A 21 -10.86 -54.34 -48.77
N TYR A 22 -10.26 -53.74 -49.81
CA TYR A 22 -9.56 -52.45 -49.69
C TYR A 22 -10.37 -51.25 -50.18
N SER A 23 -11.42 -51.45 -50.99
CA SER A 23 -12.28 -50.35 -51.47
C SER A 23 -13.42 -49.97 -50.50
N LYS A 24 -13.86 -50.87 -49.61
CA LYS A 24 -14.87 -50.56 -48.57
C LYS A 24 -14.30 -49.96 -47.28
N ARG A 25 -12.97 -49.91 -47.11
CA ARG A 25 -12.32 -49.35 -45.92
C ARG A 25 -11.84 -47.90 -46.12
N MET A 26 -11.86 -47.40 -47.35
CA MET A 26 -11.67 -45.98 -47.72
C MET A 26 -12.99 -45.30 -48.11
N MET A 27 -14.10 -45.72 -47.49
CA MET A 27 -15.41 -45.06 -47.64
C MET A 27 -16.19 -45.08 -46.31
N GLY A 28 -15.46 -45.10 -45.20
CA GLY A 28 -15.98 -45.20 -43.83
C GLY A 28 -15.18 -44.39 -42.80
N ILE A 29 -14.41 -43.41 -43.26
CA ILE A 29 -13.85 -42.34 -42.41
C ILE A 29 -14.34 -41.00 -42.99
N ALA A 30 -15.63 -40.93 -43.33
CA ALA A 30 -16.37 -39.69 -43.13
C ALA A 30 -16.74 -39.73 -41.65
N THR A 31 -15.86 -39.20 -40.80
CA THR A 31 -16.11 -39.02 -39.38
C THR A 31 -17.43 -38.27 -39.25
N LYS A 32 -18.49 -38.98 -38.86
CA LYS A 32 -19.75 -38.35 -38.48
C LYS A 32 -19.46 -37.54 -37.22
N ILE A 33 -19.09 -36.26 -37.39
CA ILE A 33 -18.99 -35.32 -36.29
C ILE A 33 -20.37 -35.32 -35.63
N SER A 34 -20.45 -35.79 -34.39
CA SER A 34 -21.73 -35.80 -33.68
C SER A 34 -22.21 -34.35 -33.51
N ILE A 35 -23.53 -34.13 -33.51
CA ILE A 35 -24.11 -32.82 -33.23
C ILE A 35 -23.57 -32.27 -31.90
N GLY A 36 -23.37 -33.13 -30.90
CA GLY A 36 -22.75 -32.77 -29.62
C GLY A 36 -21.33 -32.20 -29.78
N THR A 37 -20.51 -32.76 -30.65
CA THR A 37 -19.15 -32.26 -30.93
C THR A 37 -19.18 -30.87 -31.60
N LEU A 38 -20.10 -30.64 -32.53
CA LEU A 38 -20.29 -29.32 -33.16
C LEU A 38 -20.75 -28.28 -32.13
N VAL A 39 -21.68 -28.65 -31.24
CA VAL A 39 -22.15 -27.78 -30.15
C VAL A 39 -21.02 -27.46 -29.18
N SER A 40 -20.21 -28.43 -28.76
CA SER A 40 -19.05 -28.19 -27.89
C SER A 40 -18.03 -27.24 -28.54
N ILE A 41 -17.72 -27.43 -29.83
CA ILE A 41 -16.83 -26.53 -30.57
C ILE A 41 -17.42 -25.12 -30.65
N ALA A 42 -18.73 -24.99 -30.92
CA ALA A 42 -19.41 -23.69 -30.95
C ALA A 42 -19.38 -22.99 -29.58
N ILE A 43 -19.58 -23.72 -28.47
CA ILE A 43 -19.47 -23.19 -27.10
C ILE A 43 -18.04 -22.71 -26.82
N ILE A 44 -17.02 -23.49 -27.19
CA ILE A 44 -15.62 -23.10 -27.02
C ILE A 44 -15.29 -21.85 -27.84
N LEU A 45 -15.74 -21.77 -29.09
CA LEU A 45 -15.55 -20.60 -29.94
C LEU A 45 -16.27 -19.36 -29.39
N LEU A 46 -17.52 -19.50 -28.92
CA LEU A 46 -18.26 -18.43 -28.26
C LEU A 46 -17.56 -17.97 -26.98
N ALA A 47 -17.09 -18.89 -26.15
CA ALA A 47 -16.33 -18.59 -24.95
C ALA A 47 -15.01 -17.88 -25.27
N TYR A 48 -14.29 -18.31 -26.31
CA TYR A 48 -13.07 -17.66 -26.78
C TYR A 48 -13.34 -16.24 -27.30
N MET A 49 -14.36 -16.05 -28.14
CA MET A 49 -14.74 -14.73 -28.65
C MET A 49 -15.19 -13.80 -27.54
N TYR A 50 -16.01 -14.29 -26.60
CA TYR A 50 -16.46 -13.54 -25.44
C TYR A 50 -15.27 -13.14 -24.55
N ASN A 51 -14.34 -14.06 -24.28
CA ASN A 51 -13.15 -13.76 -23.50
C ASN A 51 -12.24 -12.74 -24.20
N LYS A 52 -12.05 -12.86 -25.52
CA LYS A 52 -11.29 -11.89 -26.32
C LYS A 52 -11.93 -10.50 -26.29
N TYR A 53 -13.25 -10.43 -26.49
CA TYR A 53 -14.01 -9.17 -26.39
C TYR A 53 -13.88 -8.56 -25.00
N LYS A 54 -14.04 -9.37 -23.94
CA LYS A 54 -13.91 -8.93 -22.54
C LYS A 54 -12.52 -8.36 -22.24
N LEU A 55 -11.47 -9.03 -22.70
CA LEU A 55 -10.08 -8.56 -22.53
C LEU A 55 -9.85 -7.23 -23.27
N GLN A 56 -10.31 -7.12 -24.51
CA GLN A 56 -10.18 -5.89 -25.29
C GLN A 56 -10.97 -4.73 -24.67
N HIS A 57 -12.19 -5.00 -24.20
CA HIS A 57 -13.00 -3.99 -23.51
C HIS A 57 -12.35 -3.53 -22.21
N ALA A 58 -11.85 -4.45 -21.39
CA ALA A 58 -11.14 -4.12 -20.15
C ALA A 58 -9.88 -3.30 -20.41
N SER A 59 -9.14 -3.61 -21.48
CA SER A 59 -7.97 -2.83 -21.91
C SER A 59 -8.36 -1.41 -22.31
N ASN A 60 -9.41 -1.23 -23.12
CA ASN A 60 -9.90 0.10 -23.50
C ASN A 60 -10.36 0.93 -22.29
N VAL A 61 -11.11 0.31 -21.36
CA VAL A 61 -11.57 0.96 -20.13
C VAL A 61 -10.40 1.44 -19.29
N LEU A 62 -9.33 0.64 -19.18
CA LEU A 62 -8.13 0.97 -18.43
C LEU A 62 -7.35 2.13 -19.07
N GLU A 63 -7.21 2.14 -20.39
CA GLU A 63 -6.54 3.22 -21.14
C GLU A 63 -7.30 4.55 -21.07
N GLU A 64 -8.63 4.52 -21.23
CA GLU A 64 -9.46 5.72 -21.09
C GLU A 64 -9.40 6.26 -19.66
N THR A 65 -9.47 5.38 -18.66
CA THR A 65 -9.32 5.74 -17.25
C THR A 65 -7.95 6.36 -16.97
N LEU A 66 -6.86 5.75 -17.45
CA LEU A 66 -5.50 6.29 -17.32
C LEU A 66 -5.41 7.69 -17.93
N THR A 67 -5.93 7.86 -19.14
CA THR A 67 -5.95 9.14 -19.85
C THR A 67 -6.69 10.21 -19.05
N GLY A 68 -7.87 9.87 -18.50
CA GLY A 68 -8.66 10.76 -17.66
C GLY A 68 -7.92 11.17 -16.38
N LEU A 69 -7.29 10.22 -15.68
CA LEU A 69 -6.51 10.50 -14.48
C LEU A 69 -5.28 11.36 -14.78
N LEU A 70 -4.53 11.07 -15.85
CA LEU A 70 -3.36 11.86 -16.24
C LEU A 70 -3.75 13.29 -16.61
N ARG A 71 -4.89 13.49 -17.26
CA ARG A 71 -5.40 14.85 -17.55
C ARG A 71 -5.64 15.65 -16.28
N GLU A 72 -6.21 15.03 -15.26
CA GLU A 72 -6.54 15.67 -13.99
C GLU A 72 -5.31 15.85 -13.10
N GLU A 73 -4.36 14.91 -13.11
CA GLU A 73 -3.04 15.10 -12.47
C GLU A 73 -2.32 16.33 -13.04
N ASN A 74 -2.37 16.52 -14.37
CA ASN A 74 -1.71 17.63 -15.05
C ASN A 74 -2.46 18.97 -14.95
N SER A 75 -3.67 19.00 -14.37
CA SER A 75 -4.45 20.23 -14.24
C SER A 75 -3.97 21.12 -13.09
N ALA A 76 -3.11 20.60 -12.21
CA ALA A 76 -2.51 21.34 -11.11
C ALA A 76 -0.99 21.15 -11.11
N LYS A 77 -0.27 22.12 -10.54
CA LYS A 77 1.18 22.08 -10.39
C LYS A 77 1.55 22.41 -8.95
N VAL A 78 2.71 21.94 -8.53
CA VAL A 78 3.27 22.30 -7.22
C VAL A 78 3.58 23.80 -7.21
N SER A 79 3.14 24.48 -6.16
CA SER A 79 3.37 25.91 -5.96
C SER A 79 4.89 26.18 -5.82
N PRO A 80 5.48 27.11 -6.60
CA PRO A 80 6.90 27.46 -6.45
C PRO A 80 7.22 27.97 -5.04
N GLY A 81 8.43 27.68 -4.55
CA GLY A 81 8.86 28.13 -3.22
C GLY A 81 8.19 27.44 -2.04
N THR A 82 7.42 26.37 -2.28
CA THR A 82 6.83 25.53 -1.23
C THR A 82 7.91 24.97 -0.31
N LYS A 83 7.70 25.12 1.00
CA LYS A 83 8.53 24.57 2.07
C LYS A 83 7.75 23.53 2.86
N VAL A 84 8.33 22.35 3.06
CA VAL A 84 7.73 21.29 3.87
C VAL A 84 8.66 20.95 5.03
N ALA A 85 8.14 20.94 6.25
CA ALA A 85 8.81 20.35 7.40
C ALA A 85 8.14 19.01 7.70
N ILE A 86 8.92 17.95 7.89
CA ILE A 86 8.41 16.61 8.12
C ILE A 86 9.26 15.84 9.13
N GLY A 87 8.62 15.17 10.07
CA GLY A 87 9.23 14.22 11.00
C GLY A 87 8.25 13.10 11.36
N PHE A 88 8.65 11.99 11.95
CA PHE A 88 9.97 11.71 12.51
C PHE A 88 10.55 10.38 12.05
N GLY A 89 11.87 10.27 12.26
CA GLY A 89 12.59 9.02 12.23
C GLY A 89 13.09 8.59 10.87
N SER A 90 14.14 7.79 10.84
CA SER A 90 14.62 7.14 9.62
C SER A 90 15.26 5.80 9.94
N CYS A 91 15.23 4.92 8.95
CA CYS A 91 15.84 3.61 9.00
C CYS A 91 16.34 3.21 7.61
N GLN A 92 17.13 2.14 7.57
CA GLN A 92 17.47 1.41 6.37
C GLN A 92 16.58 0.18 6.28
N ASP A 93 15.65 0.18 5.33
CA ASP A 93 14.81 -0.99 5.07
C ASP A 93 15.61 -2.02 4.29
N ILE A 94 15.56 -3.27 4.74
CA ILE A 94 15.97 -4.46 4.00
C ILE A 94 14.69 -5.19 3.59
N ILE A 95 14.38 -5.16 2.31
CA ILE A 95 13.25 -5.89 1.73
C ILE A 95 13.74 -7.24 1.23
N VAL A 96 13.07 -8.31 1.65
CA VAL A 96 13.42 -9.67 1.27
C VAL A 96 12.17 -10.54 1.12
N GLN A 97 12.21 -11.54 0.23
CA GLN A 97 11.16 -12.54 0.16
C GLN A 97 11.18 -13.38 1.44
N SER A 98 10.05 -13.42 2.15
CA SER A 98 9.91 -14.08 3.45
C SER A 98 10.36 -15.54 3.45
N ASN A 99 10.15 -16.29 2.36
CA ASN A 99 10.60 -17.69 2.24
C ASN A 99 12.12 -17.88 2.10
N GLN A 100 12.89 -16.79 2.02
CA GLN A 100 14.37 -16.79 2.04
C GLN A 100 14.95 -16.45 3.42
N VAL A 101 14.08 -16.18 4.42
CA VAL A 101 14.48 -15.93 5.81
C VAL A 101 13.73 -16.88 6.76
N VAL A 102 12.44 -17.11 6.48
CA VAL A 102 11.55 -17.98 7.23
C VAL A 102 11.53 -19.37 6.59
N PHE A 103 12.45 -20.24 7.00
CA PHE A 103 12.59 -21.60 6.46
C PHE A 103 11.83 -22.65 7.24
N ASP A 104 11.52 -22.37 8.51
CA ASP A 104 10.89 -23.32 9.40
C ASP A 104 9.46 -23.63 8.98
N ARG A 105 8.98 -24.80 9.42
CA ARG A 105 7.55 -25.11 9.30
C ARG A 105 6.77 -24.13 10.17
N PRO A 106 5.62 -23.64 9.69
CA PRO A 106 4.82 -22.76 10.50
C PRO A 106 4.25 -23.54 11.71
N PRO A 107 3.96 -22.86 12.83
CA PRO A 107 3.34 -23.49 13.98
C PRO A 107 1.95 -24.02 13.61
N LYS A 108 1.47 -25.01 14.38
CA LYS A 108 0.12 -25.57 14.17
C LYS A 108 -0.97 -24.55 14.46
N TYR A 109 -0.75 -23.68 15.44
CA TYR A 109 -1.67 -22.64 15.87
C TYR A 109 -0.94 -21.30 15.81
N PRO A 110 -1.33 -20.39 14.91
CA PRO A 110 -0.82 -19.03 14.90
C PRO A 110 -1.20 -18.29 16.18
N GLU A 111 -0.26 -17.56 16.76
CA GLU A 111 -0.44 -16.78 17.98
C GLU A 111 0.01 -15.34 17.76
N HIS A 112 -0.73 -14.39 18.31
CA HIS A 112 -0.37 -12.99 18.26
C HIS A 112 0.55 -12.65 19.43
N HIS A 113 1.62 -11.93 19.14
CA HIS A 113 2.52 -11.35 20.13
C HIS A 113 2.70 -9.85 19.88
N PHE A 114 2.76 -9.07 20.95
CA PHE A 114 3.00 -7.62 20.90
C PHE A 114 4.48 -7.30 20.62
N SER A 115 5.39 -8.13 21.12
CA SER A 115 6.84 -8.09 20.86
C SER A 115 7.38 -9.49 20.62
N ILE A 116 8.56 -9.58 20.02
CA ILE A 116 9.19 -10.85 19.65
C ILE A 116 10.49 -11.02 20.45
N ALA A 117 10.55 -12.01 21.34
CA ALA A 117 11.73 -12.33 22.14
C ALA A 117 12.57 -13.46 21.55
N ASN A 118 11.93 -14.37 20.80
CA ASN A 118 12.57 -15.58 20.31
C ASN A 118 11.91 -16.09 19.01
N LYS A 119 12.49 -17.17 18.47
CA LYS A 119 12.07 -17.79 17.21
C LYS A 119 10.65 -18.34 17.22
N GLU A 120 10.19 -18.91 18.34
CA GLU A 120 8.85 -19.46 18.46
C GLU A 120 7.80 -18.36 18.33
N GLU A 121 7.96 -17.27 19.08
CA GLU A 121 7.10 -16.09 19.01
C GLU A 121 7.13 -15.45 17.62
N PHE A 122 8.32 -15.34 16.99
CA PHE A 122 8.46 -14.84 15.62
C PHE A 122 7.62 -15.65 14.63
N LEU A 123 7.73 -16.98 14.66
CA LEU A 123 6.97 -17.85 13.77
C LEU A 123 5.46 -17.79 14.08
N GLY A 124 5.09 -17.70 15.37
CA GLY A 124 3.72 -17.48 15.84
C GLY A 124 3.11 -16.24 15.22
N VAL A 125 3.70 -15.08 15.48
CA VAL A 125 3.14 -13.79 15.03
C VAL A 125 3.20 -13.62 13.52
N PHE A 126 4.28 -14.09 12.87
CA PHE A 126 4.36 -14.04 11.42
C PHE A 126 3.24 -14.88 10.79
N SER A 127 3.00 -16.10 11.27
CA SER A 127 1.90 -16.95 10.78
C SER A 127 0.52 -16.35 11.04
N TYR A 128 0.34 -15.62 12.15
CA TYR A 128 -0.92 -14.97 12.51
C TYR A 128 -1.35 -13.93 11.48
N PHE A 129 -0.41 -13.10 11.00
CA PHE A 129 -0.69 -12.10 9.96
C PHE A 129 -0.64 -12.69 8.54
N TYR A 130 0.26 -13.64 8.29
CA TYR A 130 0.44 -14.28 6.98
C TYR A 130 -0.85 -14.95 6.49
N GLN A 131 -1.54 -15.71 7.35
CA GLN A 131 -2.78 -16.39 6.97
C GLN A 131 -3.91 -15.43 6.52
N HIS A 132 -3.88 -14.19 7.03
CA HIS A 132 -4.85 -13.15 6.69
C HIS A 132 -4.36 -12.24 5.54
N GLY A 133 -3.11 -12.38 5.10
CA GLY A 133 -2.46 -11.43 4.19
C GLY A 133 -2.45 -10.00 4.76
N ALA A 134 -2.31 -9.86 6.08
CA ALA A 134 -2.38 -8.59 6.78
C ALA A 134 -0.97 -7.97 6.97
N ALA A 135 -0.92 -6.65 6.93
CA ALA A 135 0.27 -5.88 7.26
C ALA A 135 0.43 -5.87 8.78
N ALA A 136 1.67 -5.97 9.26
CA ALA A 136 2.01 -5.74 10.66
C ALA A 136 3.48 -5.36 10.80
N GLU A 137 3.80 -4.76 11.94
CA GLU A 137 5.14 -4.32 12.32
C GLU A 137 5.38 -4.68 13.80
N ARG A 138 6.52 -5.28 14.12
CA ARG A 138 6.80 -5.78 15.48
C ARG A 138 8.23 -5.50 15.93
N PHE A 139 8.35 -5.05 17.17
CA PHE A 139 9.63 -4.94 17.85
C PHE A 139 10.16 -6.31 18.24
N VAL A 140 11.43 -6.56 17.94
CA VAL A 140 12.20 -7.74 18.39
C VAL A 140 13.06 -7.31 19.56
N SER A 141 12.81 -7.83 20.76
CA SER A 141 13.50 -7.43 21.98
C SER A 141 14.90 -8.04 22.11
N ASN A 142 15.13 -9.19 21.49
CA ASN A 142 16.41 -9.88 21.50
C ASN A 142 17.29 -9.44 20.31
N SER A 143 18.25 -8.56 20.58
CA SER A 143 19.16 -8.01 19.56
C SER A 143 20.01 -9.06 18.86
N THR A 144 20.43 -10.13 19.55
CA THR A 144 21.19 -11.22 18.93
C THR A 144 20.34 -11.97 17.92
N PHE A 145 19.12 -12.34 18.31
CA PHE A 145 18.17 -13.00 17.40
C PHE A 145 17.80 -12.11 16.21
N PHE A 146 17.59 -10.81 16.43
CA PHE A 146 17.35 -9.87 15.35
C PHE A 146 18.53 -9.79 14.38
N GLY A 147 19.76 -9.69 14.89
CA GLY A 147 20.98 -9.70 14.07
C GLY A 147 21.16 -10.97 13.24
N GLU A 148 20.75 -12.13 13.76
CA GLU A 148 20.71 -13.37 12.98
C GLU A 148 19.73 -13.29 11.80
N LEU A 149 18.53 -12.74 12.01
CA LEU A 149 17.54 -12.55 10.94
C LEU A 149 18.01 -11.55 9.89
N VAL A 150 18.65 -10.46 10.31
CA VAL A 150 19.26 -9.49 9.40
C VAL A 150 20.33 -10.16 8.55
N HIS A 151 21.28 -10.88 9.15
CA HIS A 151 22.33 -11.59 8.41
C HIS A 151 21.80 -12.62 7.40
N LEU A 152 20.69 -13.29 7.74
CA LEU A 152 19.99 -14.18 6.80
C LEU A 152 19.40 -13.40 5.62
N ALA A 153 18.77 -12.25 5.90
CA ALA A 153 18.20 -11.39 4.89
C ALA A 153 19.26 -10.80 3.96
N GLU A 154 20.39 -10.32 4.46
CA GLU A 154 21.47 -9.73 3.66
C GLU A 154 22.10 -10.74 2.68
N LYS A 155 22.09 -12.02 3.04
CA LYS A 155 22.57 -13.12 2.18
C LYS A 155 21.55 -13.57 1.14
N ALA A 156 20.30 -13.14 1.27
CA ALA A 156 19.22 -13.57 0.41
C ALA A 156 19.36 -12.93 -0.99
N PRO A 157 19.26 -13.69 -2.09
CA PRO A 157 19.37 -13.13 -3.44
C PRO A 157 18.29 -12.09 -3.78
N SER A 158 17.17 -12.09 -3.03
CA SER A 158 16.09 -11.11 -3.20
C SER A 158 16.25 -9.83 -2.37
N ALA A 159 17.33 -9.73 -1.57
CA ALA A 159 17.55 -8.59 -0.68
C ALA A 159 17.67 -7.28 -1.46
N ARG A 160 16.95 -6.26 -1.00
CA ARG A 160 17.01 -4.90 -1.53
C ARG A 160 17.05 -3.90 -0.39
N TYR A 161 17.85 -2.86 -0.56
CA TYR A 161 18.06 -1.82 0.43
C TYR A 161 17.39 -0.53 -0.03
N ILE A 162 16.52 0.04 0.78
CA ILE A 162 15.91 1.36 0.52
C ILE A 162 15.84 2.20 1.79
N ILE A 163 15.80 3.53 1.63
CA ILE A 163 15.50 4.43 2.75
C ILE A 163 14.08 4.12 3.25
N GLY A 164 13.96 3.82 4.54
CA GLY A 164 12.72 3.51 5.25
C GLY A 164 12.25 4.63 6.18
N GLY A 165 11.08 4.41 6.77
CA GLY A 165 10.39 5.34 7.67
C GLY A 165 9.45 6.29 6.93
N ASN A 166 8.28 6.58 7.51
CA ASN A 166 7.25 7.40 6.87
C ASN A 166 7.80 8.77 6.46
N ALA A 167 8.46 9.46 7.39
CA ALA A 167 8.95 10.81 7.17
C ALA A 167 10.00 10.91 6.05
N PRO A 168 11.05 10.07 6.02
CA PRO A 168 12.02 10.02 4.92
C PRO A 168 11.41 9.68 3.57
N VAL A 169 10.50 8.70 3.54
CA VAL A 169 9.84 8.27 2.30
C VAL A 169 8.99 9.41 1.74
N MET A 170 8.18 10.07 2.58
CA MET A 170 7.41 11.25 2.21
C MET A 170 8.32 12.42 1.80
N ALA A 171 9.43 12.67 2.51
CA ALA A 171 10.38 13.73 2.18
C ALA A 171 10.98 13.56 0.77
N LYS A 172 11.41 12.34 0.43
CA LYS A 172 11.90 12.02 -0.91
C LYS A 172 10.81 12.19 -1.97
N ARG A 173 9.58 11.79 -1.65
CA ARG A 173 8.45 11.98 -2.56
C ARG A 173 8.15 13.46 -2.78
N PHE A 174 8.11 14.28 -1.73
CA PHE A 174 7.94 15.74 -1.86
C PHE A 174 8.93 16.34 -2.85
N VAL A 175 10.22 16.00 -2.72
CA VAL A 175 11.26 16.43 -3.66
C VAL A 175 10.99 15.91 -5.07
N LYS A 176 10.66 14.63 -5.23
CA LYS A 176 10.37 14.02 -6.52
C LYS A 176 9.21 14.72 -7.24
N GLU A 177 8.23 15.21 -6.49
CA GLU A 177 7.10 15.95 -7.05
C GLU A 177 7.35 17.44 -7.29
N GLY A 178 8.55 17.96 -6.96
CA GLY A 178 8.96 19.33 -7.25
C GLY A 178 9.00 20.28 -6.06
N VAL A 179 8.94 19.77 -4.81
CA VAL A 179 9.20 20.61 -3.62
C VAL A 179 10.70 20.87 -3.51
N GLU A 180 11.08 22.14 -3.58
CA GLU A 180 12.48 22.56 -3.60
C GLU A 180 13.11 22.64 -2.21
N GLN A 181 12.30 22.73 -1.15
CA GLN A 181 12.78 22.91 0.21
C GLN A 181 12.04 21.95 1.15
N VAL A 182 12.77 20.95 1.65
CA VAL A 182 12.26 20.01 2.65
C VAL A 182 13.18 19.99 3.87
N LEU A 183 12.62 20.13 5.07
CA LEU A 183 13.29 19.91 6.34
C LEU A 183 12.83 18.58 6.92
N LEU A 184 13.75 17.64 7.12
CA LEU A 184 13.47 16.29 7.62
C LEU A 184 14.01 16.10 9.04
N GLY A 185 13.11 15.87 10.00
CA GLY A 185 13.41 15.51 11.37
C GLY A 185 13.73 14.03 11.55
N ALA A 186 14.95 13.61 11.22
CA ALA A 186 15.38 12.22 11.35
C ALA A 186 16.86 12.11 11.74
N GLN A 187 17.19 11.12 12.57
CA GLN A 187 18.57 10.73 12.90
C GLN A 187 19.05 9.66 11.93
N MET A 188 20.27 9.80 11.41
CA MET A 188 20.81 8.87 10.41
C MET A 188 22.33 8.90 10.37
N SER A 189 22.94 7.88 9.78
CA SER A 189 24.37 7.85 9.50
C SER A 189 24.73 8.80 8.36
N ARG A 190 26.03 9.12 8.28
CA ARG A 190 26.58 9.84 7.12
C ARG A 190 26.42 9.07 5.83
N SER A 191 26.43 7.74 5.89
CA SER A 191 26.23 6.88 4.71
C SER A 191 24.81 7.06 4.16
N LEU A 192 23.80 6.95 5.03
CA LEU A 192 22.41 7.10 4.63
C LEU A 192 22.08 8.51 4.14
N GLU A 193 22.66 9.55 4.76
CA GLU A 193 22.52 10.94 4.31
C GLU A 193 22.86 11.11 2.82
N THR A 194 23.91 10.43 2.32
CA THR A 194 24.31 10.54 0.90
C THR A 194 23.28 10.00 -0.09
N GLN A 195 22.33 9.18 0.37
CA GLN A 195 21.24 8.64 -0.45
C GLN A 195 20.06 9.63 -0.60
N PHE A 196 20.05 10.73 0.16
CA PHE A 196 19.02 11.76 0.07
C PHE A 196 19.35 12.80 -1.02
N PRO A 197 18.32 13.30 -1.74
CA PRO A 197 18.46 14.51 -2.54
C PRO A 197 18.98 15.71 -1.73
N LYS A 198 19.86 16.52 -2.33
CA LYS A 198 20.54 17.66 -1.68
C LYS A 198 19.59 18.74 -1.14
N ASN A 199 18.37 18.79 -1.67
CA ASN A 199 17.33 19.73 -1.26
C ASN A 199 16.53 19.28 -0.02
N ILE A 200 16.88 18.12 0.56
CA ILE A 200 16.39 17.68 1.87
C ILE A 200 17.43 18.05 2.92
N LYS A 201 17.08 18.96 3.81
CA LYS A 201 17.90 19.32 4.96
C LYS A 201 17.56 18.39 6.12
N ILE A 202 18.52 17.61 6.59
CA ILE A 202 18.37 16.75 7.76
C ILE A 202 18.57 17.57 9.05
N SER A 203 17.66 17.42 10.01
CA SER A 203 17.74 18.16 11.29
C SER A 203 18.13 17.30 12.49
N GLY A 204 18.09 15.97 12.40
CA GLY A 204 18.43 15.08 13.50
C GLY A 204 19.95 14.90 13.71
N PRO A 205 20.35 14.24 14.81
CA PRO A 205 21.75 13.90 15.06
C PRO A 205 22.27 12.87 14.06
N PHE A 206 23.58 12.87 13.85
CA PHE A 206 24.25 11.78 13.15
C PHE A 206 24.49 10.61 14.10
N VAL A 207 24.29 9.40 13.60
CA VAL A 207 24.52 8.14 14.32
C VAL A 207 25.60 7.33 13.60
N ASP A 208 26.24 6.40 14.30
CA ASP A 208 27.30 5.57 13.72
C ASP A 208 26.72 4.53 12.74
N GLU A 209 25.58 3.93 13.12
CA GLU A 209 24.87 2.91 12.33
C GLU A 209 23.39 3.29 12.21
N ASP A 210 22.81 3.05 11.04
CA ASP A 210 21.38 3.25 10.81
C ASP A 210 20.56 2.11 11.42
N ASP A 211 19.40 2.43 11.98
CA ASP A 211 18.45 1.40 12.41
C ASP A 211 17.98 0.58 11.20
N ILE A 212 18.02 -0.75 11.32
CA ILE A 212 17.62 -1.67 10.26
C ILE A 212 16.19 -2.13 10.50
N HIS A 213 15.36 -2.04 9.47
CA HIS A 213 14.01 -2.61 9.47
C HIS A 213 13.93 -3.71 8.42
N LEU A 214 13.50 -4.90 8.83
CA LEU A 214 13.41 -6.06 7.95
C LEU A 214 11.98 -6.23 7.46
N LEU A 215 11.77 -6.05 6.15
CA LEU A 215 10.48 -6.18 5.48
C LEU A 215 10.41 -7.55 4.80
N LEU A 216 9.68 -8.48 5.43
CA LEU A 216 9.44 -9.82 4.92
C LEU A 216 8.24 -9.83 3.97
N GLU A 217 8.48 -9.69 2.67
CA GLU A 217 7.45 -9.69 1.64
C GLU A 217 7.00 -11.11 1.26
N TYR A 218 5.72 -11.28 0.94
CA TYR A 218 5.16 -12.53 0.43
C TYR A 218 4.09 -12.26 -0.63
N PRO A 219 4.09 -13.01 -1.76
CA PRO A 219 3.06 -12.86 -2.78
C PRO A 219 1.76 -13.59 -2.41
N ALA A 220 0.66 -13.15 -3.01
CA ALA A 220 -0.64 -13.82 -2.88
C ALA A 220 -0.55 -15.29 -3.34
N GLY A 221 -1.21 -16.19 -2.62
CA GLY A 221 -1.27 -17.61 -2.99
C GLY A 221 -0.01 -18.42 -2.68
N GLN A 222 1.05 -17.82 -2.14
CA GLN A 222 2.23 -18.56 -1.70
C GLN A 222 1.86 -19.51 -0.56
N ARG A 223 2.16 -20.80 -0.71
CA ARG A 223 1.88 -21.79 0.34
C ARG A 223 3.03 -21.84 1.35
N TRP A 224 2.70 -21.70 2.62
CA TRP A 224 3.61 -21.98 3.74
C TRP A 224 2.91 -22.91 4.74
N GLY A 225 3.24 -24.20 4.69
CA GLY A 225 2.49 -25.25 5.38
C GLY A 225 1.01 -25.26 4.96
N ASN A 226 0.11 -25.02 5.93
CA ASN A 226 -1.33 -24.92 5.70
C ASN A 226 -1.81 -23.49 5.43
N PHE A 227 -0.94 -22.49 5.53
CA PHE A 227 -1.29 -21.09 5.36
C PHE A 227 -1.08 -20.63 3.91
N ILE A 228 -2.04 -19.87 3.41
CA ILE A 228 -2.03 -19.30 2.05
C ILE A 228 -2.56 -17.87 2.17
N PRO A 229 -1.74 -16.83 1.91
CA PRO A 229 -2.17 -15.45 2.02
C PRO A 229 -3.10 -15.10 0.86
N VAL A 230 -4.19 -14.39 1.16
CA VAL A 230 -5.20 -13.97 0.16
C VAL A 230 -4.74 -12.79 -0.71
N ARG A 231 -3.70 -12.07 -0.28
CA ARG A 231 -3.09 -10.95 -1.00
C ARG A 231 -1.58 -10.90 -0.76
N ALA A 232 -0.86 -10.23 -1.66
CA ALA A 232 0.54 -9.92 -1.43
C ALA A 232 0.66 -8.86 -0.33
N ASN A 233 1.59 -9.05 0.60
CA ASN A 233 1.82 -8.11 1.70
C ASN A 233 3.21 -8.30 2.32
N ARG A 234 3.48 -7.56 3.41
CA ARG A 234 4.75 -7.57 4.13
C ARG A 234 4.57 -7.59 5.65
N PHE A 235 5.44 -8.31 6.33
CA PHE A 235 5.58 -8.29 7.78
C PHE A 235 6.90 -7.60 8.15
N ILE A 236 6.85 -6.57 8.99
CA ILE A 236 8.00 -5.74 9.35
C ILE A 236 8.49 -6.12 10.74
N ILE A 237 9.80 -6.30 10.91
CA ILE A 237 10.43 -6.44 12.22
C ILE A 237 11.62 -5.51 12.36
N HIS A 238 11.86 -5.02 13.58
CA HIS A 238 12.97 -4.13 13.89
C HIS A 238 13.45 -4.33 15.34
N ASN A 239 14.73 -4.04 15.61
CA ASN A 239 15.27 -3.85 16.97
C ASN A 239 15.73 -2.39 17.13
N ASP A 240 14.85 -1.47 16.73
CA ASP A 240 15.08 -0.04 16.70
C ASP A 240 14.78 0.60 18.05
N HIS A 241 15.73 1.37 18.58
CA HIS A 241 15.60 2.07 19.87
C HIS A 241 15.61 3.60 19.73
N GLN A 242 15.77 4.12 18.52
CA GLN A 242 15.90 5.56 18.28
C GLN A 242 14.61 6.18 17.75
N ASN A 243 13.99 5.54 16.76
CA ASN A 243 12.74 6.01 16.18
C ASN A 243 11.57 6.01 17.18
N PRO A 244 11.39 4.98 18.03
CA PRO A 244 10.35 5.02 19.06
C PRO A 244 10.53 6.22 20.00
N GLU A 245 11.78 6.57 20.34
CA GLU A 245 12.11 7.69 21.23
C GLU A 245 12.03 9.07 20.57
N LEU A 246 11.80 9.13 19.26
CA LEU A 246 11.87 10.35 18.46
C LEU A 246 13.20 11.10 18.69
N SER A 247 14.34 10.41 18.54
CA SER A 247 15.67 10.97 18.84
C SER A 247 15.97 12.30 18.12
N SER A 248 15.37 12.56 16.96
CA SER A 248 15.49 13.82 16.20
C SER A 248 14.55 14.94 16.66
N LEU A 249 13.66 14.70 17.62
CA LEU A 249 12.56 15.63 17.96
C LEU A 249 13.07 17.00 18.41
N ASP A 250 13.99 17.02 19.38
CA ASP A 250 14.42 18.27 20.00
C ASP A 250 15.16 19.17 18.98
N THR A 251 15.99 18.59 18.11
CA THR A 251 16.69 19.33 17.05
C THR A 251 15.76 19.73 15.90
N PHE A 252 14.76 18.91 15.56
CA PHE A 252 13.74 19.26 14.57
C PHE A 252 12.90 20.45 15.04
N VAL A 253 12.43 20.44 16.29
CA VAL A 253 11.66 21.55 16.89
C VAL A 253 12.43 22.86 16.77
N ALA A 254 13.71 22.88 17.18
CA ALA A 254 14.53 24.08 17.12
C ALA A 254 14.73 24.62 15.69
N GLN A 255 14.77 23.74 14.68
CA GLN A 255 14.93 24.15 13.29
C GLN A 255 13.61 24.61 12.67
N VAL A 256 12.48 23.98 13.00
CA VAL A 256 11.16 24.37 12.49
C VAL A 256 10.81 25.80 12.88
N GLU A 257 11.18 26.26 14.08
CA GLU A 257 10.92 27.63 14.57
C GLU A 257 11.41 28.72 13.61
N ASN A 258 12.52 28.48 12.88
CA ASN A 258 13.08 29.45 11.93
C ASN A 258 12.83 29.07 10.46
N TYR A 259 12.27 27.89 10.19
CA TYR A 259 12.11 27.37 8.84
C TYR A 259 10.90 27.96 8.12
N ASN A 260 9.82 28.27 8.88
CA ASN A 260 8.54 28.79 8.38
C ASN A 260 7.96 27.93 7.24
N PRO A 261 7.62 26.65 7.50
CA PRO A 261 7.07 25.75 6.48
C PRO A 261 5.68 26.17 6.02
N ASN A 262 5.27 25.80 4.80
CA ASN A 262 3.87 25.89 4.36
C ASN A 262 3.04 24.69 4.87
N LEU A 263 3.72 23.56 5.10
CA LEU A 263 3.16 22.31 5.59
C LEU A 263 4.10 21.69 6.63
N LEU A 264 3.55 21.39 7.81
CA LEU A 264 4.16 20.51 8.79
C LEU A 264 3.53 19.12 8.69
N VAL A 265 4.34 18.09 8.48
CA VAL A 265 3.91 16.70 8.48
C VAL A 265 4.45 15.99 9.71
N ILE A 266 3.55 15.35 10.46
CA ILE A 266 3.86 14.47 11.58
C ILE A 266 3.59 13.02 11.12
N GLY A 267 4.57 12.14 11.32
CA GLY A 267 4.52 10.72 11.03
C GLY A 267 5.56 9.98 11.88
N GLY A 268 5.65 8.66 11.73
CA GLY A 268 6.62 7.84 12.47
C GLY A 268 6.24 7.56 13.93
N LEU A 269 5.08 8.03 14.41
CA LEU A 269 4.64 7.80 15.79
C LEU A 269 4.25 6.34 16.07
N GLN A 270 3.97 5.55 15.04
CA GLN A 270 3.73 4.11 15.17
C GLN A 270 4.98 3.34 15.63
N MET A 271 6.17 3.93 15.55
CA MET A 271 7.37 3.32 16.10
C MET A 271 7.29 3.18 17.63
N MET A 272 6.39 3.91 18.31
CA MET A 272 6.11 3.72 19.73
C MET A 272 5.21 2.51 20.02
N ASP A 273 4.58 1.91 19.00
CA ASP A 273 3.59 0.85 19.15
C ASP A 273 4.23 -0.41 19.76
N ASN A 274 3.77 -0.82 20.94
CA ASN A 274 4.31 -1.96 21.69
C ASN A 274 5.82 -1.90 22.00
N PHE A 275 6.46 -0.75 21.80
CA PHE A 275 7.86 -0.56 22.18
C PHE A 275 7.95 -0.40 23.70
N PRO A 276 8.89 -1.08 24.40
CA PRO A 276 8.97 -1.07 25.86
C PRO A 276 9.55 0.24 26.42
N MET A 277 8.86 1.35 26.15
CA MET A 277 9.17 2.68 26.69
C MET A 277 8.42 2.92 27.99
N GLN A 278 9.08 3.59 28.93
CA GLN A 278 8.40 4.11 30.12
C GLN A 278 7.27 5.07 29.72
N GLU A 279 6.08 4.87 30.27
CA GLU A 279 4.88 5.67 29.96
C GLU A 279 5.13 7.18 30.13
N SER A 280 5.86 7.58 31.19
CA SER A 280 6.24 8.96 31.44
C SER A 280 7.07 9.57 30.30
N LYS A 281 7.99 8.78 29.72
CA LYS A 281 8.83 9.17 28.59
C LYS A 281 8.01 9.25 27.30
N ARG A 282 7.12 8.29 27.06
CA ARG A 282 6.18 8.32 25.92
C ARG A 282 5.34 9.59 25.95
N ARG A 283 4.76 9.89 27.12
CA ARG A 283 3.97 11.10 27.33
C ARG A 283 4.76 12.38 27.11
N ASP A 284 6.00 12.47 27.63
CA ASP A 284 6.88 13.64 27.39
C ASP A 284 7.14 13.85 25.89
N ARG A 285 7.46 12.78 25.15
CA ARG A 285 7.68 12.84 23.70
C ARG A 285 6.43 13.29 22.95
N LEU A 286 5.27 12.70 23.22
CA LEU A 286 4.01 13.10 22.58
C LEU A 286 3.62 14.54 22.93
N GLN A 287 3.85 14.98 24.16
CA GLN A 287 3.58 16.36 24.58
C GLN A 287 4.51 17.36 23.86
N LYS A 288 5.77 17.01 23.62
CA LYS A 288 6.67 17.83 22.80
C LYS A 288 6.21 17.93 21.35
N VAL A 289 5.75 16.83 20.73
CA VAL A 289 5.15 16.85 19.39
C VAL A 289 3.89 17.72 19.35
N GLN A 290 3.01 17.56 20.35
CA GLN A 290 1.83 18.42 20.49
C GLN A 290 2.22 19.90 20.60
N ASN A 291 3.24 20.24 21.41
CA ASN A 291 3.71 21.61 21.56
C ASN A 291 4.28 22.17 20.25
N LEU A 292 4.98 21.35 19.45
CA LEU A 292 5.41 21.73 18.11
C LEU A 292 4.23 22.09 17.21
N MET A 293 3.16 21.29 17.23
CA MET A 293 1.95 21.53 16.44
C MET A 293 1.23 22.80 16.92
N LYS A 294 1.06 22.98 18.23
CA LYS A 294 0.44 24.17 18.86
C LYS A 294 1.15 25.47 18.52
N LYS A 295 2.49 25.44 18.40
CA LYS A 295 3.31 26.62 18.08
C LYS A 295 3.18 27.07 16.62
N GLN A 296 2.66 26.23 15.73
CA GLN A 296 2.52 26.63 14.33
C GLN A 296 1.42 27.69 14.18
N PRO A 297 1.65 28.75 13.37
CA PRO A 297 0.61 29.73 13.08
C PRO A 297 -0.49 29.11 12.18
N GLU A 298 -1.67 29.71 12.17
CA GLU A 298 -2.87 29.17 11.50
C GLU A 298 -2.69 28.98 9.98
N ASN A 299 -1.81 29.76 9.35
CA ASN A 299 -1.51 29.65 7.92
C ASN A 299 -0.61 28.46 7.57
N VAL A 300 0.04 27.82 8.55
CA VAL A 300 0.83 26.60 8.35
C VAL A 300 -0.11 25.42 8.52
N ARG A 301 -0.28 24.62 7.46
CA ARG A 301 -1.13 23.44 7.51
C ARG A 301 -0.41 22.31 8.25
N ILE A 302 -1.14 21.55 9.05
CA ILE A 302 -0.59 20.40 9.78
C ILE A 302 -1.26 19.13 9.28
N HIS A 303 -0.44 18.17 8.83
CA HIS A 303 -0.88 16.86 8.41
C HIS A 303 -0.31 15.78 9.34
N PHE A 304 -1.16 14.88 9.83
CA PHE A 304 -0.73 13.68 10.52
C PHE A 304 -0.94 12.47 9.62
N GLU A 305 0.17 11.84 9.22
CA GLU A 305 0.15 10.57 8.50
C GLU A 305 0.08 9.44 9.52
N MET A 306 -1.06 8.75 9.54
CA MET A 306 -1.27 7.60 10.40
C MET A 306 -0.65 6.35 9.78
N ALA A 307 -0.31 5.40 10.65
CA ALA A 307 0.18 4.09 10.27
C ALA A 307 -0.44 3.03 11.21
N SER A 308 0.04 1.80 11.15
CA SER A 308 -0.51 0.70 11.93
C SER A 308 -0.29 0.87 13.43
N PHE A 309 -1.37 1.05 14.20
CA PHE A 309 -1.37 1.04 15.66
C PHE A 309 -2.10 -0.20 16.19
N SER A 310 -1.47 -0.93 17.10
CA SER A 310 -2.05 -2.11 17.77
C SER A 310 -2.02 -2.05 19.29
N ASP A 311 -1.34 -1.06 19.87
CA ASP A 311 -1.38 -0.66 21.27
C ASP A 311 -2.54 0.34 21.50
N GLU A 312 -3.54 -0.09 22.26
CA GLU A 312 -4.72 0.73 22.57
C GLU A 312 -4.38 1.99 23.38
N ASP A 313 -3.40 1.93 24.28
CA ASP A 313 -3.02 3.05 25.14
C ASP A 313 -2.26 4.11 24.34
N LEU A 314 -1.31 3.69 23.49
CA LEU A 314 -0.66 4.61 22.57
C LEU A 314 -1.70 5.28 21.67
N PHE A 315 -2.62 4.49 21.10
CA PHE A 315 -3.57 5.07 20.16
C PHE A 315 -4.55 6.02 20.83
N ARG A 316 -4.95 5.74 22.08
CA ARG A 316 -5.70 6.67 22.92
C ARG A 316 -4.92 7.96 23.16
N ASP A 317 -3.63 7.86 23.47
CA ASP A 317 -2.76 9.04 23.62
C ASP A 317 -2.69 9.86 22.33
N LEU A 318 -2.63 9.24 21.16
CA LEU A 318 -2.60 9.94 19.86
C LEU A 318 -3.91 10.65 19.55
N VAL A 319 -5.05 10.00 19.79
CA VAL A 319 -6.38 10.60 19.60
C VAL A 319 -6.60 11.80 20.53
N GLN A 320 -5.99 11.80 21.72
CA GLN A 320 -6.07 12.92 22.66
C GLN A 320 -5.05 14.02 22.37
N ASN A 321 -3.81 13.66 22.02
CA ASN A 321 -2.69 14.59 22.05
C ASN A 321 -2.21 15.06 20.68
N ILE A 322 -2.51 14.32 19.59
CA ILE A 322 -1.99 14.60 18.24
C ILE A 322 -3.13 14.93 17.29
N VAL A 323 -4.11 14.03 17.15
CA VAL A 323 -5.21 14.16 16.19
C VAL A 323 -5.94 15.52 16.28
N PRO A 324 -6.26 16.07 17.47
CA PRO A 324 -6.98 17.35 17.59
C PRO A 324 -6.17 18.60 17.22
N TYR A 325 -4.90 18.44 16.87
CA TYR A 325 -3.98 19.52 16.51
C TYR A 325 -3.62 19.49 15.02
N ALA A 326 -4.17 18.55 14.25
CA ALA A 326 -3.94 18.42 12.81
C ALA A 326 -5.12 18.98 11.99
N ASP A 327 -4.80 19.70 10.91
CA ASP A 327 -5.78 20.14 9.91
C ASP A 327 -6.15 19.03 8.93
N SER A 328 -5.28 18.02 8.83
CA SER A 328 -5.34 16.97 7.82
C SER A 328 -4.90 15.62 8.38
N LEU A 329 -5.62 14.56 8.04
CA LEU A 329 -5.23 13.17 8.35
C LEU A 329 -5.07 12.37 7.05
N GLY A 330 -4.08 11.47 7.04
CA GLY A 330 -3.83 10.48 5.99
C GLY A 330 -3.76 9.08 6.58
N MET A 331 -4.43 8.10 5.96
CA MET A 331 -4.52 6.72 6.48
C MET A 331 -5.03 5.71 5.44
N ASN A 332 -4.85 4.40 5.68
CA ASN A 332 -5.40 3.33 4.84
C ASN A 332 -6.72 2.72 5.38
N GLU A 333 -7.20 1.66 4.73
CA GLU A 333 -8.42 0.93 5.10
C GLU A 333 -8.39 0.19 6.46
N GLN A 334 -7.22 0.00 7.04
CA GLN A 334 -7.00 -0.63 8.34
C GLN A 334 -7.00 0.39 9.47
N GLU A 335 -6.39 1.56 9.26
CA GLU A 335 -6.34 2.62 10.27
C GLU A 335 -7.65 3.39 10.42
N LEU A 336 -8.38 3.61 9.32
CA LEU A 336 -9.68 4.32 9.34
C LEU A 336 -10.69 3.72 10.32
N PRO A 337 -11.03 2.41 10.25
CA PRO A 337 -11.97 1.83 11.19
C PRO A 337 -11.43 1.86 12.62
N ASN A 338 -10.12 1.72 12.82
CA ASN A 338 -9.53 1.83 14.15
C ASN A 338 -9.70 3.24 14.73
N LEU A 339 -9.45 4.30 13.95
CA LEU A 339 -9.68 5.67 14.40
C LEU A 339 -11.15 5.91 14.72
N TYR A 340 -12.05 5.46 13.83
CA TYR A 340 -13.48 5.55 14.05
C TYR A 340 -13.91 4.86 15.35
N HIS A 341 -13.48 3.62 15.55
CA HIS A 341 -13.80 2.83 16.74
C HIS A 341 -13.20 3.43 18.02
N MET A 342 -11.95 3.90 17.99
CA MET A 342 -11.33 4.54 19.14
C MET A 342 -12.06 5.82 19.54
N MET A 343 -12.44 6.65 18.56
CA MET A 343 -13.18 7.89 18.83
C MET A 343 -14.61 7.65 19.31
N LYS A 344 -15.28 6.60 18.83
CA LYS A 344 -16.70 6.35 19.11
C LYS A 344 -16.94 5.42 20.30
N TYR A 345 -16.13 4.38 20.44
CA TYR A 345 -16.31 3.29 21.41
C TYR A 345 -15.11 3.08 22.34
N GLY A 346 -13.95 3.67 22.02
CA GLY A 346 -12.76 3.60 22.88
C GLY A 346 -11.96 2.29 22.77
N ASN A 347 -12.11 1.53 21.69
CA ASN A 347 -11.41 0.26 21.40
C ASN A 347 -10.87 0.21 19.96
N ILE A 348 -10.06 -0.82 19.64
CA ILE A 348 -9.54 -1.07 18.28
C ILE A 348 -9.82 -2.50 17.80
N SER A 349 -9.62 -2.74 16.50
CA SER A 349 -9.54 -4.08 15.91
C SER A 349 -8.12 -4.34 15.38
N LEU A 350 -7.62 -5.56 15.59
CA LEU A 350 -6.31 -5.98 15.06
C LEU A 350 -6.36 -6.39 13.58
N VAL A 351 -7.56 -6.64 13.03
CA VAL A 351 -7.75 -7.07 11.65
C VAL A 351 -8.90 -6.27 11.03
N ALA A 352 -8.64 -5.72 9.84
CA ALA A 352 -9.61 -4.99 9.05
C ALA A 352 -9.82 -5.66 7.69
N GLU A 353 -10.96 -5.37 7.04
CA GLU A 353 -11.28 -5.88 5.72
C GLU A 353 -10.33 -5.31 4.66
N SER A 354 -9.63 -6.19 3.94
CA SER A 354 -8.65 -5.79 2.92
C SER A 354 -9.22 -5.15 1.65
N ARG A 355 -10.54 -5.21 1.46
CA ARG A 355 -11.28 -4.67 0.31
C ARG A 355 -12.63 -4.12 0.78
N PRO A 356 -12.63 -3.05 1.58
CA PRO A 356 -13.86 -2.52 2.13
C PRO A 356 -14.75 -1.95 1.02
N ARG A 357 -16.06 -2.01 1.22
CA ARG A 357 -17.00 -1.30 0.34
C ARG A 357 -16.78 0.21 0.46
N ILE A 358 -16.77 0.92 -0.66
CA ILE A 358 -16.62 2.39 -0.68
C ILE A 358 -17.63 3.08 0.26
N ALA A 359 -18.88 2.61 0.30
CA ALA A 359 -19.91 3.13 1.20
C ALA A 359 -19.50 3.10 2.68
N VAL A 360 -18.84 2.03 3.13
CA VAL A 360 -18.36 1.88 4.52
C VAL A 360 -17.30 2.93 4.81
N ILE A 361 -16.29 3.03 3.93
CA ILE A 361 -15.19 3.99 4.04
C ILE A 361 -15.72 5.42 4.08
N LEU A 362 -16.65 5.77 3.17
CA LEU A 362 -17.22 7.12 3.14
C LEU A 362 -18.05 7.44 4.39
N ASP A 363 -18.79 6.47 4.95
CA ASP A 363 -19.55 6.68 6.19
C ASP A 363 -18.64 6.88 7.41
N GLU A 364 -17.58 6.07 7.54
CA GLU A 364 -16.57 6.22 8.60
C GLU A 364 -15.81 7.55 8.47
N MET A 365 -15.41 7.93 7.25
CA MET A 365 -14.78 9.22 6.97
C MET A 365 -15.69 10.38 7.39
N ARG A 366 -16.99 10.33 7.06
CA ARG A 366 -17.95 11.37 7.46
C ARG A 366 -18.10 11.48 8.98
N ASP A 367 -18.13 10.36 9.68
CA ASP A 367 -18.26 10.36 11.14
C ASP A 367 -17.00 10.94 11.80
N ILE A 368 -15.80 10.53 11.39
CA ILE A 368 -14.54 11.10 11.88
C ILE A 368 -14.45 12.60 11.57
N PHE A 369 -14.78 12.99 10.32
CA PHE A 369 -14.79 14.39 9.92
C PHE A 369 -15.73 15.22 10.79
N ARG A 370 -16.92 14.70 11.09
CA ARG A 370 -17.89 15.34 12.00
C ARG A 370 -17.36 15.46 13.43
N PHE A 371 -16.78 14.40 13.98
CA PHE A 371 -16.21 14.43 15.34
C PHE A 371 -15.11 15.49 15.47
N LEU A 372 -14.23 15.60 14.48
CA LEU A 372 -13.08 16.50 14.54
C LEU A 372 -13.39 17.93 14.08
N GLN A 373 -14.42 18.14 13.26
CA GLN A 373 -14.95 19.48 12.95
C GLN A 373 -15.61 20.16 14.16
N GLN A 374 -16.08 19.38 15.14
CA GLN A 374 -16.62 19.90 16.40
C GLN A 374 -15.53 20.32 17.40
N THR A 375 -14.25 20.19 17.03
CA THR A 375 -13.13 20.63 17.87
C THR A 375 -13.22 22.13 18.16
N SER A 376 -13.15 22.49 19.45
CA SER A 376 -12.97 23.88 19.87
C SER A 376 -11.55 24.32 19.55
N GLU A 377 -11.41 25.40 18.81
CA GLU A 377 -10.12 25.95 18.35
C GLU A 377 -9.48 26.80 19.45
N THR A 378 -9.20 26.16 20.58
CA THR A 378 -8.54 26.74 21.75
C THR A 378 -7.20 26.04 21.98
N GLU A 379 -6.23 26.76 22.56
CA GLU A 379 -4.92 26.19 22.92
C GLU A 379 -4.18 25.52 21.76
N GLY A 380 -4.32 26.06 20.54
CA GLY A 380 -3.68 25.56 19.32
C GLY A 380 -4.35 24.33 18.70
N ARG A 381 -5.48 23.86 19.23
CA ARG A 381 -6.32 22.83 18.58
C ARG A 381 -6.88 23.36 17.27
N ARG A 382 -7.07 22.45 16.30
CA ARG A 382 -7.51 22.78 14.94
C ARG A 382 -8.65 21.88 14.52
N ARG A 383 -9.59 22.42 13.75
CA ARG A 383 -10.64 21.60 13.13
C ARG A 383 -10.06 20.80 11.97
N LEU A 384 -10.51 19.55 11.84
CA LEU A 384 -10.13 18.75 10.68
C LEU A 384 -10.76 19.32 9.42
N THR A 385 -9.94 19.74 8.46
CA THR A 385 -10.39 20.32 7.19
C THR A 385 -10.06 19.46 5.99
N ARG A 386 -9.26 18.39 6.16
CA ARG A 386 -8.93 17.42 5.12
C ARG A 386 -8.79 16.01 5.68
N LEU A 387 -9.35 15.03 5.00
CA LEU A 387 -9.16 13.61 5.30
C LEU A 387 -8.89 12.87 4.00
N HIS A 388 -7.77 12.15 3.94
CA HIS A 388 -7.39 11.33 2.79
C HIS A 388 -7.27 9.87 3.24
N VAL A 389 -8.12 9.02 2.66
CA VAL A 389 -8.05 7.56 2.84
C VAL A 389 -7.55 6.94 1.55
N HIS A 390 -6.42 6.23 1.65
CA HIS A 390 -5.81 5.53 0.52
C HIS A 390 -6.01 4.02 0.66
N THR A 391 -6.76 3.43 -0.27
CA THR A 391 -6.99 1.98 -0.31
C THR A 391 -6.29 1.35 -1.51
N LEU A 392 -6.27 0.01 -1.57
CA LEU A 392 -5.80 -0.71 -2.75
C LEU A 392 -6.60 -0.36 -4.01
N ALA A 393 -7.93 -0.20 -3.91
CA ALA A 393 -8.82 -0.10 -5.06
C ALA A 393 -9.12 1.35 -5.49
N PHE A 394 -9.11 2.28 -4.54
CA PHE A 394 -9.49 3.67 -4.74
C PHE A 394 -8.84 4.59 -3.71
N GLN A 395 -8.80 5.88 -4.03
CA GLN A 395 -8.46 6.98 -3.15
C GLN A 395 -9.72 7.74 -2.80
N ALA A 396 -9.91 8.12 -1.54
CA ALA A 396 -11.05 8.92 -1.09
C ALA A 396 -10.57 10.15 -0.32
N PHE A 397 -11.17 11.29 -0.64
CA PHE A 397 -10.87 12.58 -0.04
C PHE A 397 -12.15 13.21 0.50
N LEU A 398 -12.08 13.75 1.71
CA LEU A 398 -13.02 14.75 2.23
C LEU A 398 -12.25 16.04 2.47
N THR A 399 -12.70 17.15 1.90
CA THR A 399 -12.04 18.46 2.05
C THR A 399 -13.08 19.55 2.33
N ASP A 400 -12.88 20.34 3.38
CA ASP A 400 -13.72 21.51 3.66
C ASP A 400 -13.50 22.58 2.57
N LYS A 401 -14.58 23.02 1.92
CA LYS A 401 -14.53 23.97 0.80
C LYS A 401 -14.07 25.37 1.21
N LYS A 402 -14.14 25.70 2.50
CA LYS A 402 -13.63 26.96 3.06
C LYS A 402 -12.17 26.87 3.51
N SER A 403 -11.60 25.68 3.50
CA SER A 403 -10.21 25.46 3.89
C SER A 403 -9.23 25.98 2.84
N PRO A 404 -7.96 26.16 3.22
CA PRO A 404 -6.94 26.56 2.27
C PRO A 404 -6.45 25.39 1.38
N TRP A 405 -7.00 24.17 1.50
CA TRP A 405 -6.63 23.02 0.66
C TRP A 405 -7.15 23.21 -0.76
N LYS A 406 -6.25 23.12 -1.75
CA LYS A 406 -6.58 23.34 -3.18
C LYS A 406 -6.67 22.02 -3.94
N ASN A 407 -7.23 22.06 -5.15
CA ASN A 407 -7.09 21.04 -6.19
C ASN A 407 -7.40 19.59 -5.76
N THR A 408 -8.43 19.35 -4.94
CA THR A 408 -8.78 18.02 -4.40
C THR A 408 -8.86 16.94 -5.49
N LYS A 409 -9.51 17.25 -6.63
CA LYS A 409 -9.66 16.33 -7.75
C LYS A 409 -8.32 15.93 -8.38
N ALA A 410 -7.41 16.90 -8.57
CA ALA A 410 -6.07 16.65 -9.11
C ALA A 410 -5.20 15.86 -8.11
N ALA A 411 -5.31 16.20 -6.81
CA ALA A 411 -4.64 15.45 -5.74
C ALA A 411 -5.11 14.00 -5.69
N ALA A 412 -6.41 13.74 -5.82
CA ALA A 412 -6.97 12.39 -5.87
C ALA A 412 -6.44 11.59 -7.08
N ALA A 413 -6.39 12.23 -8.26
CA ALA A 413 -5.82 11.62 -9.46
C ALA A 413 -4.34 11.27 -9.27
N LYS A 414 -3.55 12.22 -8.76
CA LYS A 414 -2.11 12.05 -8.52
C LYS A 414 -1.81 10.98 -7.47
N SER A 415 -2.57 10.93 -6.38
CA SER A 415 -2.48 9.88 -5.36
C SER A 415 -2.79 8.50 -5.96
N ALA A 416 -3.82 8.39 -6.80
CA ALA A 416 -4.19 7.12 -7.44
C ALA A 416 -3.14 6.62 -8.44
N LEU A 417 -2.59 7.52 -9.27
CA LEU A 417 -1.52 7.19 -10.22
C LEU A 417 -0.22 6.85 -9.50
N THR A 418 0.10 7.56 -8.41
CA THR A 418 1.30 7.30 -7.59
C THR A 418 1.25 5.93 -6.93
N ALA A 419 0.06 5.45 -6.52
CA ALA A 419 -0.10 4.10 -6.02
C ALA A 419 0.39 3.05 -7.03
N ASN A 420 0.03 3.18 -8.31
CA ASN A 420 0.54 2.32 -9.37
C ASN A 420 2.04 2.49 -9.56
N ARG A 421 2.50 3.74 -9.80
CA ARG A 421 3.90 4.04 -10.13
C ARG A 421 4.88 3.52 -9.07
N HIS A 422 4.52 3.67 -7.80
CA HIS A 422 5.32 3.18 -6.68
C HIS A 422 5.33 1.64 -6.63
N THR A 423 4.16 1.02 -6.68
CA THR A 423 4.04 -0.45 -6.53
C THR A 423 4.61 -1.21 -7.72
N CYS A 424 4.47 -0.69 -8.93
CA CYS A 424 5.09 -1.21 -10.15
C CYS A 424 6.56 -0.79 -10.33
N GLY A 425 7.06 0.16 -9.53
CA GLY A 425 8.45 0.65 -9.64
C GLY A 425 8.76 1.39 -10.94
N SER A 426 7.79 2.08 -11.53
CA SER A 426 7.92 2.79 -12.81
C SER A 426 7.20 4.12 -12.78
N ASP A 427 7.79 5.17 -13.33
CA ASP A 427 7.14 6.48 -13.46
C ASP A 427 6.07 6.49 -14.57
N ILE A 428 6.18 5.56 -15.52
CA ILE A 428 5.22 5.36 -16.61
C ILE A 428 4.33 4.17 -16.25
N ILE A 429 3.01 4.37 -16.33
CA ILE A 429 2.03 3.31 -16.07
C ILE A 429 1.90 2.44 -17.32
N ASN A 430 2.22 1.16 -17.16
CA ASN A 430 1.94 0.14 -18.18
C ASN A 430 0.58 -0.50 -17.87
N THR A 431 -0.39 -0.29 -18.73
CA THR A 431 -1.76 -0.82 -18.62
C THR A 431 -1.81 -2.35 -18.72
N GLU A 432 -0.87 -3.00 -19.41
CA GLU A 432 -0.77 -4.47 -19.45
C GLU A 432 -0.43 -5.07 -18.08
N LYS A 433 0.19 -4.26 -17.20
CA LYS A 433 0.56 -4.63 -15.82
C LYS A 433 -0.35 -3.97 -14.77
N ALA A 434 -1.52 -3.53 -15.19
CA ALA A 434 -2.46 -2.86 -14.31
C ALA A 434 -3.88 -3.43 -14.44
N LYS A 435 -4.67 -3.26 -13.38
CA LYS A 435 -6.07 -3.68 -13.36
C LYS A 435 -6.91 -2.72 -12.52
N LEU A 436 -8.12 -2.42 -12.99
CA LEU A 436 -9.17 -1.81 -12.18
C LEU A 436 -9.88 -2.89 -11.38
N ILE A 437 -9.92 -2.72 -10.07
CA ILE A 437 -10.65 -3.60 -9.14
C ILE A 437 -11.77 -2.88 -8.40
N MET A 438 -11.94 -1.58 -8.65
CA MET A 438 -13.10 -0.81 -8.22
C MET A 438 -14.30 -1.17 -9.11
N ASP A 439 -15.49 -1.28 -8.50
CA ASP A 439 -16.73 -1.58 -9.21
C ASP A 439 -17.14 -0.45 -10.17
N GLU A 440 -17.86 -0.80 -11.24
CA GLU A 440 -18.40 0.16 -12.23
C GLU A 440 -19.42 1.15 -11.63
N SER A 441 -19.89 0.89 -10.41
CA SER A 441 -20.70 1.83 -9.63
C SER A 441 -20.55 1.55 -8.15
N PHE A 442 -20.74 2.56 -7.32
CA PHE A 442 -20.72 2.42 -5.88
C PHE A 442 -21.83 3.23 -5.23
N THR A 443 -22.36 2.74 -4.12
CA THR A 443 -23.29 3.49 -3.28
C THR A 443 -22.48 4.46 -2.40
N MET A 444 -22.98 5.68 -2.23
CA MET A 444 -22.30 6.73 -1.49
C MET A 444 -22.37 6.57 0.04
N SER A 445 -23.29 5.75 0.56
CA SER A 445 -23.50 5.49 1.99
C SER A 445 -24.22 4.15 2.17
N LEU A 446 -24.14 3.54 3.36
CA LEU A 446 -24.90 2.34 3.73
C LEU A 446 -26.37 2.65 4.09
N ARG A 447 -26.75 3.93 4.19
CA ARG A 447 -28.12 4.35 4.49
C ARG A 447 -29.10 3.88 3.41
N GLU A 448 -30.35 3.64 3.81
CA GLU A 448 -31.43 3.35 2.88
C GLU A 448 -31.59 4.49 1.87
N ASN A 449 -31.82 4.13 0.60
CA ASN A 449 -31.99 5.06 -0.53
C ASN A 449 -30.78 5.97 -0.80
N ALA A 450 -29.57 5.60 -0.35
CA ALA A 450 -28.36 6.33 -0.69
C ALA A 450 -28.11 6.33 -2.22
N GLU A 451 -27.71 7.49 -2.75
CA GLU A 451 -27.39 7.66 -4.16
C GLU A 451 -26.26 6.71 -4.60
N ARG A 452 -26.37 6.22 -5.83
CA ARG A 452 -25.34 5.42 -6.49
C ARG A 452 -24.62 6.28 -7.53
N LYS A 453 -23.29 6.32 -7.46
CA LYS A 453 -22.44 6.93 -8.48
C LYS A 453 -21.98 5.85 -9.47
N HIS A 454 -22.08 6.15 -10.75
CA HIS A 454 -21.54 5.33 -11.82
C HIS A 454 -20.16 5.83 -12.21
N PHE A 455 -19.24 4.90 -12.43
CA PHE A 455 -17.90 5.19 -12.87
C PHE A 455 -17.89 5.63 -14.33
N ASP A 456 -17.41 6.85 -14.59
CA ASP A 456 -17.21 7.39 -15.95
C ASP A 456 -15.73 7.34 -16.30
N VAL A 457 -15.35 6.47 -17.23
CA VAL A 457 -13.96 6.30 -17.69
C VAL A 457 -13.35 7.59 -18.25
N LYS A 458 -14.15 8.51 -18.79
CA LYS A 458 -13.67 9.79 -19.32
C LYS A 458 -13.49 10.85 -18.24
N ASN A 459 -14.16 10.68 -17.10
CA ASN A 459 -14.07 11.54 -15.92
C ASN A 459 -13.92 10.65 -14.68
N PRO A 460 -12.76 9.96 -14.55
CA PRO A 460 -12.64 8.82 -13.63
C PRO A 460 -12.68 9.21 -12.14
N ILE A 461 -12.49 10.48 -11.80
CA ILE A 461 -12.67 10.97 -10.43
C ILE A 461 -14.10 11.45 -10.22
N SER A 462 -14.83 10.74 -9.35
CA SER A 462 -16.18 11.13 -8.93
C SER A 462 -16.09 12.12 -7.77
N CYS A 463 -16.42 13.39 -8.01
CA CYS A 463 -16.50 14.41 -6.96
C CYS A 463 -17.94 14.94 -6.79
N TRP A 464 -18.33 15.23 -5.55
CA TRP A 464 -19.61 15.85 -5.22
C TRP A 464 -19.54 16.63 -3.91
N ASP A 465 -20.54 17.50 -3.70
CA ASP A 465 -20.63 18.34 -2.52
C ASP A 465 -21.58 17.74 -1.47
N GLU A 466 -21.17 17.80 -0.21
CA GLU A 466 -22.00 17.49 0.96
C GLU A 466 -21.92 18.65 1.96
N GLY A 467 -22.87 19.58 1.86
CA GLY A 467 -22.87 20.78 2.72
C GLY A 467 -21.61 21.63 2.53
N THR A 468 -20.74 21.66 3.54
CA THR A 468 -19.52 22.46 3.55
C THR A 468 -18.28 21.75 3.00
N TYR A 469 -18.32 20.43 2.79
CA TYR A 469 -17.16 19.68 2.30
C TYR A 469 -17.41 19.08 0.90
N GLU A 470 -16.33 18.95 0.14
CA GLU A 470 -16.24 18.23 -1.13
C GLU A 470 -15.74 16.81 -0.84
N VAL A 471 -16.37 15.82 -1.48
CA VAL A 471 -15.93 14.43 -1.48
C VAL A 471 -15.43 14.08 -2.87
N CYS A 472 -14.24 13.48 -2.97
CA CYS A 472 -13.70 12.97 -4.24
C CYS A 472 -13.24 11.52 -4.09
N VAL A 473 -13.64 10.66 -5.04
CA VAL A 473 -13.22 9.26 -5.13
C VAL A 473 -12.54 9.02 -6.47
N ALA A 474 -11.29 8.55 -6.46
CA ALA A 474 -10.52 8.22 -7.65
C ALA A 474 -10.14 6.73 -7.67
N PRO A 475 -10.34 6.00 -8.79
CA PRO A 475 -9.95 4.60 -8.90
C PRO A 475 -8.43 4.46 -8.94
N VAL A 476 -7.90 3.36 -8.38
CA VAL A 476 -6.49 2.98 -8.51
C VAL A 476 -6.34 1.98 -9.64
N LEU A 477 -5.35 2.21 -10.51
CA LEU A 477 -4.87 1.24 -11.49
C LEU A 477 -3.94 0.28 -10.76
N VAL A 478 -4.47 -0.80 -10.20
CA VAL A 478 -3.70 -1.69 -9.31
C VAL A 478 -2.65 -2.44 -10.10
N CYS A 479 -1.39 -2.36 -9.66
CA CYS A 479 -0.28 -3.08 -10.26
C CYS A 479 -0.50 -4.60 -10.14
N THR A 480 -0.40 -5.34 -11.24
CA THR A 480 -0.53 -6.80 -11.25
C THR A 480 0.82 -7.51 -11.10
N GLU A 481 1.92 -6.81 -11.37
CA GLU A 481 3.30 -7.28 -11.19
C GLU A 481 4.01 -6.39 -10.15
N VAL A 482 3.68 -6.62 -8.88
CA VAL A 482 4.15 -5.78 -7.77
C VAL A 482 5.67 -5.94 -7.60
N LEU A 483 6.39 -4.82 -7.64
CA LEU A 483 7.82 -4.75 -7.28
C LEU A 483 8.01 -4.55 -5.77
N GLN A 484 7.19 -3.69 -5.16
CA GLN A 484 7.29 -3.36 -3.74
C GLN A 484 5.99 -2.81 -3.17
N THR A 485 5.78 -3.01 -1.87
CA THR A 485 4.61 -2.48 -1.15
C THR A 485 4.98 -1.55 0.01
N GLY A 486 6.20 -1.63 0.53
CA GLY A 486 6.71 -0.75 1.59
C GLY A 486 6.66 0.73 1.18
N GLY A 487 6.26 1.61 2.10
CA GLY A 487 6.13 3.05 1.85
C GLY A 487 5.01 3.46 0.88
N GLY A 488 4.09 2.56 0.54
CA GLY A 488 3.00 2.82 -0.42
C GLY A 488 2.12 4.01 -0.01
N GLY A 489 1.57 3.97 1.21
CA GLY A 489 0.75 5.05 1.77
C GLY A 489 1.49 6.38 1.79
N ASP A 490 2.71 6.38 2.35
CA ASP A 490 3.58 7.56 2.43
C ASP A 490 3.79 8.26 1.07
N ASN A 491 4.07 7.48 0.01
CA ASN A 491 4.22 8.01 -1.34
C ASN A 491 2.90 8.58 -1.88
N ILE A 492 1.78 7.91 -1.61
CA ILE A 492 0.44 8.31 -2.07
C ILE A 492 -0.01 9.61 -1.40
N SER A 493 0.15 9.70 -0.07
CA SER A 493 -0.24 10.86 0.74
C SER A 493 0.59 12.09 0.37
N SER A 494 1.92 11.97 0.35
CA SER A 494 2.81 13.07 -0.03
C SER A 494 2.61 13.54 -1.48
N ALA A 495 2.38 12.63 -2.43
CA ALA A 495 2.07 13.00 -3.82
C ALA A 495 0.72 13.72 -3.98
N GLY A 496 -0.26 13.43 -3.12
CA GLY A 496 -1.51 14.19 -3.08
C GLY A 496 -1.31 15.57 -2.46
N LEU A 497 -0.63 15.64 -1.32
CA LEU A 497 -0.42 16.88 -0.54
C LEU A 497 0.23 18.01 -1.35
N VAL A 498 1.21 17.71 -2.22
CA VAL A 498 1.91 18.74 -3.01
C VAL A 498 1.02 19.57 -3.92
N LEU A 499 -0.14 19.04 -4.33
CA LEU A 499 -1.08 19.78 -5.18
C LEU A 499 -2.08 20.60 -4.36
N GLN A 500 -2.14 20.41 -3.05
CA GLN A 500 -3.14 21.04 -2.17
C GLN A 500 -2.58 22.16 -1.29
N ILE A 501 -1.25 22.33 -1.26
CA ILE A 501 -0.53 23.30 -0.40
C ILE A 501 -0.37 24.70 -1.01
#